data_AF-A0A2W6B3I5-F1
#
_entry.id   AF-A0A2W6B3I5-F1
#
_cell.length_a   1.000
_cell.length_b   1.000
_cell.length_c   1.000
_cell.angle_alpha   90.00
_cell.angle_beta   90.00
_cell.angle_gamma   90.00
#
_symmetry.space_group_name_H-M   'P 1'
#
loop_
_entity.id
_entity.type
_entity.pdbx_description
1 polymer ?
#
loop_
_entity_poly.entity_id
_entity_poly.type
_entity_poly.pdbx_seq_one_letter_code
_entity_poly.pdbx_strand_id
1 'polypeptide(L)'
;MVAQGEITEVPAELIGILMDEGGDEAEEPPYLEVGFDYARRLLLEAQAETWSRGDSLPLEYRLFSAPIWRSQPPGPEAAVGVELPLPAHLRSQQEIGDTARELLTGPYFVGWFLETPLLYDEVERMMKMMPRRGRVGPRKQVQLARAMDDIRDLLIATHYRPEQLEALQTRLTRMAEWLTIAGERQLAARTLGLARTLSIEPPATNPFIILLVQRGIEMAAEALAGGFDLREDPARFGHVGLPAAANRVIITPATPLSKDDFNGLAA
;
A
#
# COMPACT_ATOMS: atom_id res chain seq x y z
N MET A 1 -32.24 -32.91 25.19
CA MET A 1 -30.92 -32.61 25.82
C MET A 1 -29.95 -32.36 24.70
N VAL A 2 -29.81 -31.10 24.28
CA VAL A 2 -28.80 -30.68 23.31
C VAL A 2 -27.62 -30.19 24.16
N ALA A 3 -26.46 -30.80 23.96
CA ALA A 3 -25.24 -30.43 24.66
C ALA A 3 -24.90 -28.98 24.30
N GLN A 4 -24.88 -28.11 25.31
CA GLN A 4 -24.27 -26.80 25.21
C GLN A 4 -22.76 -27.04 25.10
N GLY A 5 -22.25 -26.96 23.86
CA GLY A 5 -20.81 -26.89 23.65
C GLY A 5 -20.31 -25.60 24.28
N GLU A 6 -19.42 -25.72 25.26
CA GLU A 6 -18.63 -24.59 25.76
C GLU A 6 -17.95 -23.93 24.56
N ILE A 7 -18.37 -22.71 24.26
CA ILE A 7 -17.69 -21.85 23.31
C ILE A 7 -16.42 -21.41 24.02
N THR A 8 -15.30 -22.01 23.63
CA THR A 8 -13.98 -21.52 24.03
C THR A 8 -13.86 -20.10 23.48
N GLU A 9 -13.88 -19.10 24.36
CA GLU A 9 -13.55 -17.72 24.01
C GLU A 9 -12.19 -17.74 23.31
N VAL A 10 -12.18 -17.40 22.02
CA VAL A 10 -10.92 -17.10 21.31
C VAL A 10 -10.42 -15.81 21.95
N PRO A 11 -9.27 -15.83 22.65
CA PRO A 11 -8.77 -14.63 23.31
C PRO A 11 -8.59 -13.52 22.27
N ALA A 12 -9.06 -12.31 22.60
CA ALA A 12 -8.92 -11.10 21.78
C ALA A 12 -7.47 -10.62 21.61
N GLU A 13 -6.50 -11.45 21.92
CA GLU A 13 -5.10 -11.18 21.67
C GLU A 13 -4.84 -11.34 20.18
N LEU A 14 -4.69 -10.20 19.50
CA LEU A 14 -4.27 -10.08 18.11
C LEU A 14 -3.14 -11.06 17.79
N ILE A 15 -3.44 -12.09 17.02
CA ILE A 15 -2.40 -12.86 16.35
C ILE A 15 -2.53 -12.57 14.85
N GLY A 16 -1.78 -11.58 14.38
CA GLY A 16 -1.45 -11.49 12.97
C GLY A 16 -0.47 -12.60 12.64
N ILE A 17 -0.97 -13.79 12.33
CA ILE A 17 -0.12 -14.88 11.82
C ILE A 17 0.09 -14.61 10.33
N LEU A 18 1.34 -14.36 9.93
CA LEU A 18 1.75 -14.51 8.54
C LEU A 18 1.61 -16.01 8.21
N MET A 19 0.57 -16.37 7.44
CA MET A 19 0.42 -17.75 7.00
C MET A 19 1.48 -18.05 5.94
N ASP A 20 2.49 -18.83 6.31
CA ASP A 20 3.42 -19.48 5.39
C ASP A 20 2.77 -20.80 4.94
N GLU A 21 2.01 -20.77 3.84
CA GLU A 21 1.51 -21.98 3.22
C GLU A 21 2.69 -22.69 2.55
N GLY A 22 3.39 -23.52 3.33
CA GLY A 22 4.56 -24.26 2.85
C GLY A 22 4.30 -24.98 1.53
N GLY A 23 4.91 -24.47 0.46
CA GLY A 23 4.87 -25.05 -0.88
C GLY A 23 5.98 -24.47 -1.75
N ASP A 24 6.87 -25.32 -2.25
CA ASP A 24 8.08 -25.03 -3.05
C ASP A 24 7.82 -24.36 -4.43
N GLU A 25 6.63 -23.82 -4.72
CA GLU A 25 6.32 -23.18 -6.02
C GLU A 25 5.50 -21.90 -5.81
N ALA A 26 6.18 -20.76 -6.02
CA ALA A 26 5.70 -19.39 -5.87
C ALA A 26 5.30 -19.02 -4.42
N GLU A 27 6.20 -18.35 -3.70
CA GLU A 27 5.90 -17.67 -2.43
C GLU A 27 4.62 -16.84 -2.59
N GLU A 28 3.50 -17.36 -2.10
CA GLU A 28 2.29 -16.57 -1.99
C GLU A 28 2.58 -15.40 -1.04
N PRO A 29 2.15 -14.18 -1.38
CA PRO A 29 2.38 -13.04 -0.51
C PRO A 29 1.73 -13.32 0.84
N PRO A 30 2.46 -13.13 1.96
CA PRO A 30 1.97 -13.58 3.24
C PRO A 30 0.73 -12.76 3.64
N TYR A 31 -0.30 -13.46 4.09
CA TYR A 31 -1.57 -12.85 4.48
C TYR A 31 -1.50 -12.36 5.92
N LEU A 32 -2.14 -11.22 6.22
CA LEU A 32 -2.27 -10.72 7.59
C LEU A 32 -3.69 -10.94 8.09
N GLU A 33 -3.82 -11.77 9.12
CA GLU A 33 -5.06 -11.84 9.91
C GLU A 33 -5.21 -10.58 10.76
N VAL A 34 -6.37 -9.95 10.67
CA VAL A 34 -6.69 -8.75 11.45
C VAL A 34 -8.05 -8.92 12.13
N GLY A 35 -8.25 -8.22 13.25
CA GLY A 35 -9.55 -8.18 13.90
C GLY A 35 -10.64 -7.72 12.94
N PHE A 36 -11.81 -8.36 12.99
CA PHE A 36 -12.95 -8.05 12.11
C PHE A 36 -13.32 -6.57 12.13
N ASP A 37 -13.37 -5.99 13.33
CA ASP A 37 -13.71 -4.58 13.52
C ASP A 37 -12.67 -3.61 12.95
N TYR A 38 -11.39 -3.99 12.96
CA TYR A 38 -10.33 -3.22 12.30
C TYR A 38 -10.51 -3.23 10.78
N ALA A 39 -10.68 -4.40 10.17
CA ALA A 39 -10.93 -4.53 8.73
C ALA A 39 -12.17 -3.73 8.31
N ARG A 40 -13.21 -3.80 9.12
CA ARG A 40 -14.46 -3.07 8.91
C ARG A 40 -14.29 -1.56 9.01
N ARG A 41 -13.51 -1.05 9.97
CA ARG A 41 -13.16 0.36 10.07
C ARG A 41 -12.43 0.83 8.79
N LEU A 42 -11.42 0.10 8.35
CA LEU A 42 -10.68 0.43 7.12
C LEU A 42 -11.60 0.49 5.89
N LEU A 43 -12.52 -0.47 5.79
CA LEU A 43 -13.49 -0.51 4.70
C LEU A 43 -14.46 0.68 4.73
N LEU A 44 -14.95 1.06 5.91
CA LEU A 44 -15.81 2.23 6.08
C LEU A 44 -15.07 3.53 5.74
N GLU A 45 -13.81 3.66 6.14
CA GLU A 45 -12.96 4.81 5.78
C GLU A 45 -12.73 4.89 4.26
N ALA A 46 -12.35 3.77 3.63
CA ALA A 46 -12.14 3.70 2.19
C ALA A 46 -13.44 4.00 1.42
N GLN A 47 -14.59 3.57 1.94
CA GLN A 47 -15.89 3.89 1.36
C GLN A 47 -16.21 5.38 1.46
N ALA A 48 -16.04 5.98 2.63
CA ALA A 48 -16.26 7.41 2.83
C ALA A 48 -15.37 8.25 1.90
N GLU A 49 -14.11 7.83 1.74
CA GLU A 49 -13.15 8.46 0.82
C GLU A 49 -13.56 8.30 -0.65
N THR A 50 -14.06 7.13 -1.05
CA THR A 50 -14.53 6.88 -2.41
C THR A 50 -15.77 7.73 -2.73
N TRP A 51 -16.72 7.82 -1.79
CA TRP A 51 -17.92 8.63 -1.97
C TRP A 51 -17.65 10.13 -1.97
N SER A 52 -16.69 10.62 -1.19
CA SER A 52 -16.35 12.05 -1.19
C SER A 52 -15.77 12.50 -2.53
N ARG A 53 -15.20 11.58 -3.31
CA ARG A 53 -14.76 11.80 -4.70
C ARG A 53 -15.89 11.69 -5.73
N GLY A 54 -17.05 11.18 -5.36
CA GLY A 54 -18.16 10.90 -6.28
C GLY A 54 -18.00 9.58 -7.04
N ASP A 55 -17.04 8.74 -6.65
CA ASP A 55 -16.79 7.45 -7.30
C ASP A 55 -17.75 6.36 -6.77
N SER A 56 -17.99 5.35 -7.61
CA SER A 56 -18.70 4.14 -7.18
C SER A 56 -17.73 3.14 -6.55
N LEU A 57 -18.18 2.44 -5.50
CA LEU A 57 -17.41 1.32 -4.94
C LEU A 57 -17.24 0.20 -5.98
N PRO A 58 -16.11 -0.51 -5.97
CA PRO A 58 -15.92 -1.72 -6.76
C PRO A 58 -17.07 -2.72 -6.54
N LEU A 59 -17.43 -3.48 -7.58
CA LEU A 59 -18.58 -4.38 -7.54
C LEU A 59 -18.42 -5.45 -6.44
N GLU A 60 -17.21 -5.93 -6.26
CA GLU A 60 -16.81 -6.90 -5.23
C GLU A 60 -17.19 -6.37 -3.84
N TYR A 61 -16.92 -5.09 -3.59
CA TYR A 61 -17.22 -4.42 -2.33
C TYR A 61 -18.72 -4.22 -2.11
N ARG A 62 -19.54 -4.30 -3.17
CA ARG A 62 -21.01 -4.23 -3.07
C ARG A 62 -21.64 -5.61 -2.86
N LEU A 63 -20.98 -6.67 -3.32
CA LEU A 63 -21.49 -8.05 -3.26
C LEU A 63 -21.11 -8.78 -1.97
N PHE A 64 -19.87 -8.62 -1.48
CA PHE A 64 -19.34 -9.43 -0.36
C PHE A 64 -19.61 -8.84 1.04
N SER A 65 -20.37 -7.75 1.12
CA SER A 65 -20.35 -6.85 2.27
C SER A 65 -21.68 -6.73 3.00
N ALA A 66 -22.71 -7.52 2.64
CA ALA A 66 -23.99 -7.51 3.35
C ALA A 66 -23.84 -7.68 4.88
N PRO A 67 -22.97 -8.57 5.41
CA PRO A 67 -22.71 -8.64 6.84
C PRO A 67 -22.05 -7.36 7.39
N ILE A 68 -21.04 -6.85 6.67
CA ILE A 68 -20.28 -5.65 7.04
C ILE A 68 -21.20 -4.42 7.17
N TRP A 69 -22.16 -4.26 6.24
CA TRP A 69 -23.10 -3.15 6.23
C TRP A 69 -24.26 -3.29 7.21
N ARG A 70 -24.62 -4.53 7.58
CA ARG A 70 -25.72 -4.80 8.52
C ARG A 70 -25.29 -4.73 9.99
N SER A 71 -24.00 -4.83 10.27
CA SER A 71 -23.47 -4.68 11.63
C SER A 71 -23.59 -3.24 12.15
N GLN A 72 -23.95 -3.07 13.43
CA GLN A 72 -23.91 -1.78 14.12
C GLN A 72 -22.52 -1.15 14.00
N PRO A 73 -22.37 0.18 13.79
CA PRO A 73 -21.09 0.88 13.67
C PRO A 73 -20.05 0.35 14.66
N PRO A 74 -18.76 0.24 14.27
CA PRO A 74 -17.75 -0.30 15.16
C PRO A 74 -17.82 0.42 16.51
N GLY A 75 -17.87 -0.35 17.60
CA GLY A 75 -17.95 0.23 18.94
C GLY A 75 -16.73 1.11 19.23
N PRO A 76 -16.75 1.93 20.29
CA PRO A 76 -15.60 2.76 20.65
C PRO A 76 -14.33 1.93 20.88
N GLU A 77 -14.44 0.66 21.25
CA GLU A 77 -13.33 -0.30 21.37
C GLU A 77 -12.68 -0.65 20.02
N ALA A 78 -13.47 -0.75 18.94
CA ALA A 78 -12.96 -0.87 17.58
C ALA A 78 -12.33 0.43 17.06
N ALA A 79 -12.67 1.56 17.69
CA ALA A 79 -12.03 2.86 17.49
C ALA A 79 -10.80 3.07 18.38
N VAL A 80 -10.51 2.17 19.34
CA VAL A 80 -9.22 2.14 20.04
C VAL A 80 -8.19 1.69 19.00
N GLY A 81 -7.65 2.68 18.30
CA GLY A 81 -6.62 2.49 17.30
C GLY A 81 -5.46 1.69 17.90
N VAL A 82 -4.77 0.96 17.03
CA VAL A 82 -3.57 0.22 17.42
C VAL A 82 -2.59 1.19 18.07
N GLU A 83 -2.05 0.84 19.24
CA GLU A 83 -1.05 1.68 19.90
C GLU A 83 0.22 1.73 19.04
N LEU A 84 0.34 2.81 18.27
CA LEU A 84 1.47 3.04 17.40
C LEU A 84 2.76 3.23 18.22
N PRO A 85 3.88 2.65 17.79
CA PRO A 85 5.15 2.91 18.43
C PRO A 85 5.56 4.38 18.28
N LEU A 86 6.47 4.83 19.14
CA LEU A 86 7.09 6.14 18.97
C LEU A 86 7.83 6.20 17.63
N PRO A 87 7.66 7.27 16.84
CA PRO A 87 8.34 7.37 15.55
C PRO A 87 9.84 7.40 15.71
N ALA A 88 10.55 6.64 14.87
CA ALA A 88 12.00 6.63 14.84
C ALA A 88 12.52 8.03 14.52
N HIS A 89 13.56 8.44 15.23
CA HIS A 89 14.16 9.75 15.06
C HIS A 89 15.30 9.66 14.03
N LEU A 90 14.97 9.95 12.77
CA LEU A 90 15.91 9.95 11.65
C LEU A 90 16.59 11.33 11.58
N ARG A 91 17.90 11.37 11.83
CA ARG A 91 18.67 12.61 12.07
C ARG A 91 19.39 13.13 10.84
N SER A 92 19.57 12.30 9.82
CA SER A 92 20.34 12.67 8.64
C SER A 92 19.70 12.19 7.36
N GLN A 93 20.01 12.87 6.25
CA GLN A 93 19.64 12.48 4.90
C GLN A 93 20.05 11.04 4.57
N GLN A 94 21.21 10.60 5.08
CA GLN A 94 21.67 9.22 4.91
C GLN A 94 20.78 8.22 5.64
N GLU A 95 20.45 8.47 6.92
CA GLU A 95 19.55 7.60 7.70
C GLU A 95 18.16 7.51 7.08
N ILE A 96 17.64 8.62 6.55
CA ILE A 96 16.36 8.65 5.84
C ILE A 96 16.45 7.81 4.56
N GLY A 97 17.51 7.98 3.77
CA GLY A 97 17.73 7.23 2.54
C GLY A 97 17.90 5.71 2.78
N ASP A 98 18.62 5.33 3.82
CA ASP A 98 18.82 3.92 4.17
C ASP A 98 17.53 3.27 4.67
N THR A 99 16.77 3.98 5.52
CA THR A 99 15.46 3.54 5.99
C THR A 99 14.46 3.41 4.83
N ALA A 100 14.43 4.40 3.94
CA ALA A 100 13.57 4.40 2.76
C ALA A 100 13.90 3.23 1.82
N ARG A 101 15.19 2.96 1.58
CA ARG A 101 15.63 1.83 0.77
C ARG A 101 15.20 0.51 1.37
N GLU A 102 15.48 0.30 2.65
CA GLU A 102 15.08 -0.92 3.38
C GLU A 102 13.58 -1.17 3.25
N LEU A 103 12.76 -0.16 3.57
CA LEU A 103 11.31 -0.28 3.49
C LEU A 103 10.85 -0.57 2.06
N LEU A 104 11.25 0.24 1.08
CA LEU A 104 10.80 0.07 -0.32
C LEU A 104 11.23 -1.27 -0.92
N THR A 105 12.36 -1.84 -0.50
CA THR A 105 12.77 -3.19 -0.92
C THR A 105 12.10 -4.33 -0.14
N GLY A 106 11.42 -4.01 0.97
CA GLY A 106 10.76 -4.99 1.82
C GLY A 106 9.43 -5.49 1.25
N PRO A 107 8.96 -6.67 1.70
CA PRO A 107 7.73 -7.30 1.21
C PRO A 107 6.49 -6.43 1.41
N TYR A 108 6.44 -5.67 2.51
CA TYR A 108 5.30 -4.80 2.86
C TYR A 108 5.14 -3.57 1.96
N PHE A 109 6.18 -3.21 1.20
CA PHE A 109 6.18 -2.04 0.33
C PHE A 109 6.34 -2.40 -1.16
N VAL A 110 6.13 -3.67 -1.54
CA VAL A 110 6.27 -4.11 -2.95
C VAL A 110 5.48 -3.21 -3.90
N GLY A 111 4.24 -2.89 -3.52
CA GLY A 111 3.35 -1.98 -4.26
C GLY A 111 3.54 -0.50 -3.91
N TRP A 112 4.72 -0.05 -3.46
CA TRP A 112 4.99 1.37 -3.21
C TRP A 112 5.96 1.93 -4.25
N PHE A 113 5.40 2.58 -5.25
CA PHE A 113 6.11 3.35 -6.26
C PHE A 113 5.15 4.42 -6.81
N LEU A 114 5.69 5.46 -7.44
CA LEU A 114 4.84 6.41 -8.16
C LEU A 114 4.27 5.73 -9.41
N GLU A 115 2.97 5.81 -9.63
CA GLU A 115 2.31 5.26 -10.81
C GLU A 115 1.37 6.31 -11.41
N THR A 116 1.78 6.92 -12.51
CA THR A 116 0.99 7.96 -13.19
C THR A 116 1.16 7.86 -14.70
N PRO A 117 0.18 8.27 -15.52
CA PRO A 117 0.33 8.29 -16.97
C PRO A 117 1.57 9.06 -17.44
N LEU A 118 1.85 10.20 -16.80
CA LEU A 118 3.02 11.03 -17.08
C LEU A 118 4.33 10.27 -16.90
N LEU A 119 4.45 9.46 -15.85
CA LEU A 119 5.63 8.61 -15.64
C LEU A 119 5.84 7.65 -16.83
N TYR A 120 4.78 6.99 -17.29
CA TYR A 120 4.86 6.07 -18.44
C TYR A 120 5.23 6.80 -19.73
N ASP A 121 4.65 7.97 -20.00
CA ASP A 121 4.99 8.81 -21.16
C ASP A 121 6.48 9.18 -21.20
N GLU A 122 7.02 9.58 -20.04
CA GLU A 122 8.42 10.00 -19.92
C GLU A 122 9.39 8.81 -19.97
N VAL A 123 9.05 7.69 -19.32
CA VAL A 123 9.85 6.47 -19.40
C VAL A 123 9.86 5.90 -20.82
N GLU A 124 8.74 5.90 -21.53
CA GLU A 124 8.69 5.46 -22.93
C GLU A 124 9.58 6.34 -23.82
N ARG A 125 9.56 7.67 -23.60
CA ARG A 125 10.45 8.61 -24.31
C ARG A 125 11.92 8.31 -24.01
N MET A 126 12.26 8.03 -22.76
CA MET A 126 13.59 7.63 -22.34
C MET A 126 14.03 6.31 -23.01
N MET A 127 13.16 5.30 -23.03
CA MET A 127 13.44 3.99 -23.65
C MET A 127 13.69 4.08 -25.15
N LYS A 128 13.03 5.01 -25.87
CA LYS A 128 13.29 5.27 -27.29
C LYS A 128 14.71 5.76 -27.57
N MET A 129 15.40 6.34 -26.58
CA MET A 129 16.80 6.75 -26.69
C MET A 129 17.79 5.58 -26.47
N MET A 130 17.34 4.47 -25.89
CA MET A 130 18.18 3.32 -25.61
C MET A 130 18.42 2.48 -26.88
N PRO A 131 19.67 2.07 -27.15
CA PRO A 131 19.95 1.19 -28.29
C PRO A 131 19.28 -0.17 -28.08
N ARG A 132 18.49 -0.63 -29.06
CA ARG A 132 17.77 -1.92 -29.01
C ARG A 132 18.66 -3.15 -28.81
N ARG A 133 19.94 -3.07 -29.21
CA ARG A 133 20.96 -4.12 -28.99
C ARG A 133 22.35 -3.48 -28.89
N GLY A 134 23.12 -3.87 -27.88
CA GLY A 134 24.53 -3.51 -27.72
C GLY A 134 24.88 -2.76 -26.43
N ARG A 135 26.18 -2.66 -26.13
CA ARG A 135 26.67 -1.92 -24.96
C ARG A 135 26.40 -0.42 -25.12
N VAL A 136 25.81 0.19 -24.11
CA VAL A 136 25.64 1.64 -24.03
C VAL A 136 27.01 2.27 -23.78
N GLY A 137 27.53 3.02 -24.76
CA GLY A 137 28.80 3.73 -24.60
C GLY A 137 28.72 4.82 -23.52
N PRO A 138 29.86 5.26 -22.94
CA PRO A 138 29.88 6.18 -21.78
C PRO A 138 29.08 7.47 -21.97
N ARG A 139 29.10 8.07 -23.17
CA ARG A 139 28.32 9.28 -23.48
C ARG A 139 26.81 9.06 -23.38
N LYS A 140 26.32 7.91 -23.85
CA LYS A 140 24.90 7.57 -23.75
C LYS A 140 24.50 7.24 -22.32
N GLN A 141 25.39 6.68 -21.51
CA GLN A 141 25.14 6.47 -20.08
C GLN A 141 24.94 7.80 -19.35
N VAL A 142 25.79 8.80 -19.62
CA VAL A 142 25.62 10.15 -19.05
C VAL A 142 24.33 10.80 -19.53
N GLN A 143 23.95 10.64 -20.80
CA GLN A 143 22.68 11.17 -21.31
C GLN A 143 21.46 10.48 -20.67
N LEU A 144 21.53 9.16 -20.46
CA LEU A 144 20.48 8.41 -19.78
C LEU A 144 20.34 8.82 -18.32
N ALA A 145 21.45 8.96 -17.60
CA ALA A 145 21.44 9.43 -16.22
C ALA A 145 20.81 10.83 -16.10
N ARG A 146 21.17 11.75 -17.00
CA ARG A 146 20.52 13.07 -17.06
C ARG A 146 19.03 12.99 -17.35
N ALA A 147 18.63 12.14 -18.30
CA ALA A 147 17.21 11.94 -18.59
C ALA A 147 16.46 11.40 -17.36
N MET A 148 17.05 10.48 -16.58
CA MET A 148 16.44 10.00 -15.34
C MET A 148 16.32 11.10 -14.28
N ASP A 149 17.33 11.95 -14.14
CA ASP A 149 17.29 13.11 -13.25
C ASP A 149 16.19 14.11 -13.68
N ASP A 150 16.11 14.43 -14.98
CA ASP A 150 15.10 15.33 -15.54
C ASP A 150 13.67 14.80 -15.32
N ILE A 151 13.45 13.49 -15.54
CA ILE A 151 12.16 12.83 -15.30
C ILE A 151 11.81 12.87 -13.81
N ARG A 152 12.77 12.55 -12.94
CA ARG A 152 12.56 12.60 -11.48
C ARG A 152 12.13 13.99 -11.06
N ASP A 153 12.87 15.02 -11.46
CA ASP A 153 12.62 16.39 -11.04
C ASP A 153 11.25 16.90 -11.54
N LEU A 154 10.88 16.54 -12.78
CA LEU A 154 9.55 16.80 -13.34
C LEU A 154 8.43 16.14 -12.51
N LEU A 155 8.59 14.85 -12.18
CA LEU A 155 7.58 14.10 -11.44
C LEU A 155 7.44 14.59 -10.01
N ILE A 156 8.55 14.95 -9.36
CA ILE A 156 8.52 15.54 -8.02
C ILE A 156 7.74 16.86 -8.03
N ALA A 157 8.06 17.76 -8.96
CA ALA A 157 7.41 19.05 -9.08
C ALA A 157 5.90 18.94 -9.40
N THR A 158 5.51 17.90 -10.15
CA THR A 158 4.12 17.73 -10.61
C THR A 158 3.24 17.04 -9.56
N HIS A 159 3.76 16.01 -8.88
CA HIS A 159 2.94 15.10 -8.08
C HIS A 159 3.05 15.27 -6.56
N TYR A 160 4.05 16.00 -6.06
CA TYR A 160 4.29 16.15 -4.62
C TYR A 160 4.06 17.58 -4.14
N ARG A 161 2.84 18.11 -4.39
CA ARG A 161 2.38 19.37 -3.78
C ARG A 161 1.93 19.11 -2.34
N PRO A 162 1.71 20.15 -1.51
CA PRO A 162 1.41 19.98 -0.08
C PRO A 162 0.28 19.00 0.22
N GLU A 163 -0.80 19.02 -0.57
CA GLU A 163 -1.96 18.15 -0.37
C GLU A 163 -1.61 16.67 -0.63
N GLN A 164 -0.75 16.40 -1.62
CA GLN A 164 -0.28 15.04 -1.89
C GLN A 164 0.73 14.54 -0.86
N LEU A 165 1.54 15.44 -0.28
CA LEU A 165 2.44 15.08 0.82
C LEU A 165 1.67 14.70 2.07
N GLU A 166 0.59 15.42 2.38
CA GLU A 166 -0.31 15.09 3.49
C GLU A 166 -0.99 13.74 3.29
N ALA A 167 -1.47 13.46 2.06
CA ALA A 167 -2.04 12.16 1.71
C ALA A 167 -0.99 11.03 1.84
N LEU A 168 0.24 11.25 1.38
CA LEU A 168 1.34 10.29 1.51
C LEU A 168 1.74 10.06 2.98
N GLN A 169 1.77 11.12 3.79
CA GLN A 169 2.02 11.02 5.23
C GLN A 169 0.93 10.20 5.93
N THR A 170 -0.34 10.43 5.59
CA THR A 170 -1.48 9.65 6.10
C THR A 170 -1.34 8.18 5.71
N ARG A 171 -0.95 7.91 4.46
CA ARG A 171 -0.74 6.52 3.99
C ARG A 171 0.42 5.83 4.71
N LEU A 172 1.54 6.51 4.93
CA LEU A 172 2.66 5.95 5.72
C LEU A 172 2.23 5.67 7.17
N THR A 173 1.41 6.55 7.75
CA THR A 173 0.85 6.34 9.10
C THR A 173 -0.06 5.10 9.14
N ARG A 174 -0.95 4.95 8.16
CA ARG A 174 -1.78 3.74 8.00
C ARG A 174 -0.93 2.48 7.80
N MET A 175 0.16 2.57 7.04
CA MET A 175 1.09 1.45 6.87
C MET A 175 1.80 1.10 8.18
N ALA A 176 2.18 2.09 8.99
CA ALA A 176 2.74 1.83 10.31
C ALA A 176 1.72 1.18 11.26
N GLU A 177 0.44 1.51 11.16
CA GLU A 177 -0.64 0.83 11.88
C GLU A 177 -0.71 -0.65 11.49
N TRP A 178 -0.73 -0.91 10.18
CA TRP A 178 -0.74 -2.26 9.63
C TRP A 178 0.50 -3.07 10.05
N LEU A 179 1.70 -2.47 9.99
CA LEU A 179 2.94 -3.10 10.46
C LEU A 179 2.91 -3.38 11.96
N THR A 180 2.28 -2.52 12.76
CA THR A 180 2.15 -2.75 14.20
C THR A 180 1.27 -3.97 14.50
N ILE A 181 0.18 -4.15 13.74
CA ILE A 181 -0.67 -5.35 13.83
C ILE A 181 0.08 -6.61 13.40
N ALA A 182 0.91 -6.50 12.36
CA ALA A 182 1.77 -7.58 11.90
C ALA A 182 2.92 -7.93 12.86
N GLY A 183 3.02 -7.27 14.02
CA GLY A 183 4.11 -7.48 15.00
C GLY A 183 5.42 -6.77 14.63
N GLU A 184 5.47 -6.06 13.51
CA GLU A 184 6.66 -5.40 12.95
C GLU A 184 6.90 -4.01 13.56
N ARG A 185 6.97 -3.93 14.89
CA ARG A 185 7.02 -2.64 15.62
C ARG A 185 8.20 -1.75 15.24
N GLN A 186 9.36 -2.33 14.91
CA GLN A 186 10.52 -1.55 14.49
C GLN A 186 10.32 -0.92 13.10
N LEU A 187 9.77 -1.67 12.15
CA LEU A 187 9.43 -1.16 10.82
C LEU A 187 8.31 -0.13 10.90
N ALA A 188 7.31 -0.33 11.77
CA ALA A 188 6.28 0.65 12.04
C ALA A 188 6.87 1.97 12.56
N ALA A 189 7.76 1.93 13.55
CA ALA A 189 8.44 3.12 14.07
C ALA A 189 9.25 3.85 12.99
N ARG A 190 9.99 3.11 12.15
CA ARG A 190 10.76 3.65 11.02
C ARG A 190 9.86 4.29 9.96
N THR A 191 8.74 3.66 9.64
CA THR A 191 7.73 4.16 8.71
C THR A 191 7.12 5.47 9.21
N LEU A 192 6.79 5.56 10.50
CA LEU A 192 6.35 6.83 11.12
C LEU A 192 7.46 7.89 11.12
N GLY A 193 8.71 7.47 11.29
CA GLY A 193 9.88 8.33 11.16
C GLY A 193 9.93 8.98 9.78
N LEU A 194 9.80 8.20 8.70
CA LEU A 194 9.71 8.70 7.33
C LEU A 194 8.48 9.58 7.10
N ALA A 195 7.32 9.20 7.65
CA ALA A 195 6.10 10.01 7.54
C ALA A 195 6.30 11.43 8.10
N ARG A 196 7.08 11.57 9.18
CA ARG A 196 7.42 12.88 9.76
C ARG A 196 8.36 13.70 8.88
N THR A 197 9.27 13.08 8.14
CA THR A 197 10.22 13.83 7.29
C THR A 197 9.52 14.54 6.13
N LEU A 198 8.37 14.04 5.70
CA LEU A 198 7.56 14.66 4.63
C LEU A 198 7.05 16.07 4.99
N SER A 199 6.88 16.38 6.27
CA SER A 199 6.44 17.71 6.73
C SER A 199 7.59 18.67 6.99
N ILE A 200 8.83 18.17 7.03
CA ILE A 200 10.02 18.91 7.44
C ILE A 200 10.91 19.21 6.23
N GLU A 201 11.03 18.26 5.31
CA GLU A 201 11.95 18.33 4.19
C GLU A 201 11.24 18.63 2.87
N PRO A 202 11.80 19.51 2.03
CA PRO A 202 11.29 19.73 0.67
C PRO A 202 11.28 18.43 -0.15
N PRO A 203 10.26 18.19 -1.00
CA PRO A 203 10.15 16.96 -1.75
C PRO A 203 11.33 16.66 -2.68
N ALA A 204 11.91 17.71 -3.27
CA ALA A 204 13.07 17.60 -4.16
C ALA A 204 14.35 17.11 -3.47
N THR A 205 14.41 17.22 -2.13
CA THR A 205 15.56 16.79 -1.34
C THR A 205 15.25 15.61 -0.43
N ASN A 206 13.98 15.23 -0.26
CA ASN A 206 13.59 14.14 0.63
C ASN A 206 13.99 12.77 0.02
N PRO A 207 14.90 12.00 0.65
CA PRO A 207 15.41 10.75 0.09
C PRO A 207 14.33 9.70 -0.16
N PHE A 208 13.28 9.66 0.66
CA PHE A 208 12.18 8.72 0.47
C PHE A 208 11.41 9.00 -0.82
N ILE A 209 11.10 10.27 -1.10
CA ILE A 209 10.39 10.66 -2.33
C ILE A 209 11.24 10.37 -3.56
N ILE A 210 12.53 10.72 -3.50
CA ILE A 210 13.49 10.44 -4.59
C ILE A 210 13.50 8.95 -4.92
N LEU A 211 13.64 8.08 -3.90
CA LEU A 211 13.67 6.63 -4.08
C LEU A 211 12.32 6.08 -4.56
N LEU A 212 11.19 6.62 -4.08
CA LEU A 212 9.85 6.22 -4.50
C LEU A 212 9.60 6.53 -6.00
N VAL A 213 10.09 7.67 -6.48
CA VAL A 213 10.02 8.05 -7.91
C VAL A 213 10.97 7.20 -8.74
N GLN A 214 12.20 6.96 -8.28
CA GLN A 214 13.16 6.08 -8.96
C GLN A 214 12.60 4.67 -9.15
N ARG A 215 12.02 4.10 -8.09
CA ARG A 215 11.34 2.80 -8.18
C ARG A 215 10.18 2.83 -9.17
N GLY A 216 9.41 3.92 -9.23
CA GLY A 216 8.37 4.09 -10.25
C GLY A 216 8.91 4.04 -11.68
N ILE A 217 10.03 4.73 -11.94
CA ILE A 217 10.72 4.72 -13.23
C ILE A 217 11.15 3.30 -13.61
N GLU A 218 11.72 2.56 -12.66
CA GLU A 218 12.15 1.17 -12.85
C GLU A 218 10.96 0.26 -13.18
N MET A 219 9.91 0.30 -12.35
CA MET A 219 8.70 -0.52 -12.55
C MET A 219 8.00 -0.22 -13.89
N ALA A 220 7.89 1.07 -14.26
CA ALA A 220 7.30 1.47 -15.55
C ALA A 220 8.16 1.01 -16.74
N ALA A 221 9.49 1.06 -16.62
CA ALA A 221 10.39 0.60 -17.67
C ALA A 221 10.30 -0.92 -17.86
N GLU A 222 10.22 -1.68 -16.76
CA GLU A 222 10.01 -3.13 -16.77
C GLU A 222 8.66 -3.50 -17.39
N ALA A 223 7.58 -2.82 -16.97
CA ALA A 223 6.25 -3.00 -17.53
C ALA A 223 6.22 -2.78 -19.05
N LEU A 224 6.73 -1.63 -19.52
CA LEU A 224 6.79 -1.30 -20.94
C LEU A 224 7.68 -2.27 -21.73
N ALA A 225 8.79 -2.73 -21.15
CA ALA A 225 9.64 -3.75 -21.77
C ALA A 225 8.93 -5.12 -21.89
N GLY A 226 8.06 -5.45 -20.94
CA GLY A 226 7.18 -6.62 -20.96
C GLY A 226 5.97 -6.47 -21.90
N GLY A 227 5.79 -5.32 -22.53
CA GLY A 227 4.62 -5.03 -23.39
C GLY A 227 3.35 -4.70 -22.61
N PHE A 228 3.47 -4.36 -21.32
CA PHE A 228 2.37 -3.93 -20.47
C PHE A 228 2.39 -2.41 -20.33
N ASP A 229 1.28 -1.76 -20.67
CA ASP A 229 1.12 -0.31 -20.55
C ASP A 229 -0.11 0.01 -19.71
N LEU A 230 0.10 0.52 -18.51
CA LEU A 230 -1.00 0.89 -17.60
C LEU A 230 -1.87 2.01 -18.16
N ARG A 231 -1.38 2.78 -19.14
CA ARG A 231 -2.17 3.81 -19.84
C ARG A 231 -3.36 3.21 -20.61
N GLU A 232 -3.27 1.96 -21.02
CA GLU A 232 -4.33 1.26 -21.77
C GLU A 232 -5.49 0.77 -20.89
N ASP A 233 -5.27 0.67 -19.57
CA ASP A 233 -6.30 0.32 -18.60
C ASP A 233 -6.34 1.36 -17.47
N PRO A 234 -6.99 2.52 -17.70
CA PRO A 234 -6.99 3.61 -16.73
C PRO A 234 -7.64 3.24 -15.40
N ALA A 235 -8.47 2.21 -15.37
CA ALA A 235 -9.08 1.70 -14.15
C ALA A 235 -8.07 0.99 -13.24
N ARG A 236 -6.90 0.61 -13.77
CA ARG A 236 -5.79 0.04 -13.00
C ARG A 236 -4.83 1.07 -12.45
N PHE A 237 -4.80 2.30 -12.99
CA PHE A 237 -4.17 3.39 -12.26
C PHE A 237 -4.94 3.53 -10.96
N GLY A 238 -4.32 3.09 -9.86
CA GLY A 238 -4.84 3.41 -8.54
C GLY A 238 -5.16 4.90 -8.54
N HIS A 239 -6.44 5.24 -8.32
CA HIS A 239 -6.97 6.59 -8.50
C HIS A 239 -5.95 7.61 -8.02
N VAL A 240 -5.48 8.41 -8.97
CA VAL A 240 -4.30 9.27 -8.92
C VAL A 240 -3.95 9.71 -7.50
N GLY A 241 -2.89 9.11 -6.97
CA GLY A 241 -2.21 9.63 -5.80
C GLY A 241 -1.91 8.64 -4.70
N LEU A 242 -1.71 7.35 -4.99
CA LEU A 242 -0.79 6.40 -4.33
C LEU A 242 -1.12 4.98 -4.82
N PRO A 243 -0.12 4.12 -5.12
CA PRO A 243 -0.36 2.78 -5.66
C PRO A 243 -1.27 1.98 -4.72
N ALA A 244 -2.21 1.25 -5.30
CA ALA A 244 -3.03 0.31 -4.55
C ALA A 244 -2.08 -0.71 -3.91
N ALA A 245 -1.89 -0.63 -2.58
CA ALA A 245 -1.19 -1.71 -1.90
C ALA A 245 -2.00 -2.97 -2.18
N ALA A 246 -1.38 -3.93 -2.83
CA ALA A 246 -1.88 -5.29 -3.02
C ALA A 246 -1.93 -6.07 -1.69
N ASN A 247 -2.31 -5.41 -0.60
CA ASN A 247 -2.62 -6.06 0.66
C ASN A 247 -4.06 -6.57 0.55
N ARG A 248 -4.21 -7.75 -0.08
CA ARG A 248 -5.47 -8.48 -0.04
C ARG A 248 -5.74 -8.88 1.41
N VAL A 249 -6.61 -8.13 2.07
CA VAL A 249 -7.14 -8.49 3.40
C VAL A 249 -8.22 -9.53 3.18
N ILE A 250 -7.99 -10.76 3.65
CA ILE A 250 -9.03 -11.78 3.75
C ILE A 250 -9.70 -11.59 5.11
N ILE A 251 -11.01 -11.33 5.10
CA ILE A 251 -11.79 -11.23 6.33
C ILE A 251 -12.28 -12.64 6.67
N THR A 252 -11.61 -13.31 7.60
CA THR A 252 -12.10 -14.56 8.17
C THR A 252 -13.13 -14.23 9.24
N PRO A 253 -14.39 -14.69 9.15
CA PRO A 253 -15.36 -14.45 10.21
C PRO A 253 -14.91 -15.15 11.49
N ALA A 254 -14.92 -14.43 12.62
CA ALA A 254 -14.54 -14.93 13.95
C ALA A 254 -15.48 -16.04 14.47
N THR A 255 -16.54 -16.36 13.74
CA THR A 255 -17.48 -17.43 14.05
C THR A 255 -17.77 -18.20 12.76
N PRO A 256 -17.67 -19.53 12.72
CA PRO A 256 -18.18 -20.29 11.58
C PRO A 256 -19.66 -19.94 11.42
N LEU A 257 -20.02 -19.34 10.28
CA LEU A 257 -21.41 -19.03 9.94
C LEU A 257 -22.25 -20.30 10.14
N SER A 258 -23.25 -20.21 11.00
CA SER A 258 -24.16 -21.33 11.22
C SER A 258 -24.95 -21.54 9.93
N LYS A 259 -25.32 -22.80 9.63
CA LYS A 259 -26.25 -23.10 8.53
C LYS A 259 -27.56 -22.30 8.64
N ASP A 260 -27.91 -21.83 9.83
CA ASP A 260 -29.11 -21.04 10.08
C ASP A 260 -29.02 -19.60 9.54
N ASP A 261 -27.83 -19.02 9.40
CA ASP A 261 -27.64 -17.65 8.90
C ASP A 261 -27.92 -17.52 7.39
N PHE A 262 -27.85 -18.62 6.65
CA PHE A 262 -28.14 -18.66 5.21
C PHE A 262 -29.63 -18.79 4.88
N ASN A 263 -30.46 -19.27 5.81
CA ASN A 263 -31.89 -19.51 5.56
C ASN A 263 -32.73 -18.21 5.56
N GLY A 264 -32.16 -17.07 5.97
CA GLY A 264 -32.83 -15.76 5.96
C GLY A 264 -32.69 -14.97 4.66
N LEU A 265 -31.97 -15.48 3.65
CA LEU A 265 -31.68 -14.75 2.40
C LEU A 265 -32.52 -15.21 1.19
N ALA A 266 -33.48 -16.11 1.41
CA ALA A 266 -34.38 -16.64 0.38
C ALA A 266 -35.86 -16.24 0.55
N ALA A 267 -36.15 -15.17 1.31
CA ALA A 267 -37.50 -14.61 1.46
C ALA A 267 -37.54 -13.14 1.03
#